data_AF-A0A8S3HCI4-F1
#
_entry.id   AF-A0A8S3HCI4-F1
#
_cell.length_a   1.000
_cell.length_b   1.000
_cell.length_c   1.000
_cell.angle_alpha   90.00
_cell.angle_beta   90.00
_cell.angle_gamma   90.00
#
_symmetry.space_group_name_H-M   'P 1'
#
loop_
_entity.id
_entity.type
_entity.pdbx_description
1 polymer ?
#
loop_
_entity_poly.entity_id
_entity_poly.type
_entity_poly.pdbx_seq_one_letter_code
_entity_poly.pdbx_strand_id
1 'polypeptide(L)'
;CPQCHIETPQNQIMLDRGFKNNMQSLPIICSLCNWNGILINYQEHLVQSHPNTKCNHCDEECNSFNHLNQHKAFHCSKISIECQLKNFGCHQQIPRFELKAHYQSKQHQDSMLEVIKQLKLQLSDAQATSTPMDTDVSRTTTMTDDGNFVANQLEQLQETLNMLANGTTTLNEEIQHLDTEFLEHQNKLQGLVENSSNVKLAVEEEQLLDEAIMQNLEILNQNLLSLREKIDDKQCTSYDGSFTWKIKGFREKMGT
;
A
#
# COMPACT_ATOMS: atom_id res chain seq x y z
N CYS A 1 23.76 32.03 22.56
CA CYS A 1 23.99 32.14 21.10
C CYS A 1 25.10 31.17 20.71
N PRO A 2 24.86 30.21 19.79
CA PRO A 2 25.87 29.21 19.41
C PRO A 2 27.14 29.80 18.76
N GLN A 3 27.04 30.97 18.13
CA GLN A 3 28.17 31.58 17.41
C GLN A 3 29.06 32.49 18.26
N CYS A 4 28.51 33.13 19.30
CA CYS A 4 29.26 34.05 20.16
C CYS A 4 29.26 33.67 21.64
N HIS A 5 28.68 32.52 21.99
CA HIS A 5 28.57 31.97 23.36
C HIS A 5 27.92 32.89 24.41
N ILE A 6 27.26 33.97 24.01
CA ILE A 6 26.51 34.84 24.93
C ILE A 6 25.22 34.14 25.35
N GLU A 7 25.02 33.99 26.65
CA GLU A 7 23.77 33.50 27.25
C GLU A 7 22.79 34.66 27.39
N THR A 8 21.65 34.57 26.70
CA THR A 8 20.54 35.53 26.83
C THR A 8 19.37 34.87 27.56
N PRO A 9 18.73 35.55 28.53
CA PRO A 9 17.51 35.06 29.16
C PRO A 9 16.42 34.82 28.10
N GLN A 10 15.68 33.71 28.18
CA GLN A 10 14.62 33.35 27.22
C GLN A 10 13.60 34.49 26.97
N ASN A 11 13.36 35.33 27.96
CA ASN A 11 12.37 36.40 27.92
C ASN A 11 12.88 37.69 27.24
N GLN A 12 14.16 37.76 26.84
CA GLN A 12 14.79 38.94 26.22
C GLN A 12 15.08 38.77 24.73
N ILE A 13 14.76 37.61 24.13
CA ILE A 13 14.93 37.40 22.70
C ILE A 13 13.75 38.05 21.97
N MET A 14 13.90 39.33 21.62
CA MET A 14 12.98 40.01 20.71
C MET A 14 13.39 39.71 19.27
N LEU A 15 12.54 39.01 18.53
CA LEU A 15 12.69 38.90 17.09
C LEU A 15 12.51 40.28 16.46
N ASP A 16 13.47 40.69 15.64
CA ASP A 16 13.38 41.92 14.87
C ASP A 16 12.11 41.88 14.00
N ARG A 17 11.20 42.84 14.23
CA ARG A 17 9.93 42.96 13.49
C ARG A 17 10.18 43.19 12.00
N GLY A 18 11.21 43.95 11.65
CA GLY A 18 11.62 44.18 10.27
C GLY A 18 12.07 42.88 9.60
N PHE A 19 12.88 42.08 10.29
CA PHE A 19 13.30 40.76 9.81
C PHE A 19 12.10 39.82 9.60
N LYS A 20 11.16 39.77 10.55
CA LYS A 20 9.94 38.95 10.44
C LYS A 20 9.07 39.36 9.24
N ASN A 21 8.86 40.67 9.06
CA ASN A 21 8.06 41.18 7.94
C ASN A 21 8.73 40.88 6.59
N ASN A 22 10.06 41.04 6.51
CA ASN A 22 10.82 40.71 5.30
C ASN A 22 10.75 39.22 4.97
N MET A 23 10.85 38.33 5.98
CA MET A 23 10.68 36.89 5.77
C MET A 23 9.29 36.53 5.24
N GLN A 24 8.23 37.18 5.72
CA GLN A 24 6.86 36.92 5.28
C GLN A 24 6.61 37.33 3.82
N SER A 25 7.36 38.29 3.30
CA SER A 25 7.30 38.74 1.90
C SER A 25 8.19 37.95 0.94
N LEU A 26 8.95 36.97 1.42
CA LEU A 26 9.84 36.19 0.54
C LEU A 26 9.03 35.43 -0.51
N PRO A 27 9.45 35.48 -1.79
CA PRO A 27 8.82 34.70 -2.84
C PRO A 27 9.07 33.20 -2.58
N ILE A 28 8.03 32.40 -2.79
CA ILE A 28 8.07 30.95 -2.65
C ILE A 28 7.27 30.31 -3.78
N ILE A 29 7.81 29.20 -4.30
CA ILE A 29 7.15 28.37 -5.30
C ILE A 29 6.62 27.14 -4.58
N CYS A 30 5.35 26.79 -4.82
CA CYS A 30 4.78 25.59 -4.24
C CYS A 30 5.48 24.35 -4.80
N SER A 31 5.87 23.40 -3.94
CA SER A 31 6.45 22.13 -4.37
C SER A 31 5.42 21.17 -5.00
N LEU A 32 4.12 21.43 -4.81
CA LEU A 32 3.02 20.56 -5.23
C LEU A 32 2.29 21.05 -6.49
N CYS A 33 2.50 22.29 -6.92
CA CYS A 33 1.90 22.85 -8.14
C CYS A 33 2.69 24.06 -8.67
N ASN A 34 2.24 24.64 -9.80
CA ASN A 34 2.89 25.79 -10.43
C ASN A 34 2.56 27.15 -9.74
N TRP A 35 2.01 27.14 -8.53
CA TRP A 35 1.71 28.37 -7.81
C TRP A 35 2.99 29.05 -7.33
N ASN A 36 3.04 30.37 -7.50
CA ASN A 36 4.12 31.23 -7.04
C ASN A 36 3.49 32.41 -6.29
N GLY A 37 4.00 32.69 -5.10
CA GLY A 37 3.50 33.78 -4.27
C GLY A 37 4.47 34.09 -3.14
N ILE A 38 3.96 34.67 -2.05
CA ILE A 38 4.75 35.03 -0.88
C ILE A 38 4.49 34.08 0.28
N LEU A 39 5.48 33.92 1.17
CA LEU A 39 5.45 32.97 2.29
C LEU A 39 4.19 33.08 3.16
N ILE A 40 3.72 34.30 3.44
CA ILE A 40 2.51 34.51 4.26
C ILE A 40 1.23 33.93 3.62
N ASN A 41 1.14 33.94 2.29
CA ASN A 41 -0.01 33.39 1.56
C ASN A 41 0.17 31.91 1.24
N TYR A 42 1.38 31.37 1.39
CA TYR A 42 1.67 29.98 1.05
C TYR A 42 0.87 28.99 1.90
N GLN A 43 0.68 29.30 3.20
CA GLN A 43 -0.09 28.42 4.08
C GLN A 43 -1.59 28.42 3.74
N GLU A 44 -2.16 29.56 3.36
CA GLU A 44 -3.53 29.63 2.86
C GLU A 44 -3.68 28.88 1.53
N HIS A 45 -2.71 29.04 0.62
CA HIS A 45 -2.64 28.26 -0.62
C HIS A 45 -2.56 26.75 -0.36
N LEU A 46 -1.72 26.29 0.56
CA LEU A 46 -1.65 24.87 0.94
C LEU A 46 -3.00 24.36 1.44
N VAL A 47 -3.69 25.12 2.29
CA VAL A 47 -5.00 24.70 2.81
C VAL A 47 -6.08 24.69 1.72
N GLN A 48 -6.09 25.69 0.84
CA GLN A 48 -7.14 25.85 -0.18
C GLN A 48 -6.92 24.99 -1.42
N SER A 49 -5.67 24.87 -1.86
CA SER A 49 -5.28 24.22 -3.11
C SER A 49 -4.69 22.82 -2.91
N HIS A 50 -4.21 22.52 -1.71
CA HIS A 50 -3.71 21.20 -1.31
C HIS A 50 -4.39 20.71 -0.01
N PRO A 51 -5.74 20.75 0.07
CA PRO A 51 -6.43 20.27 1.27
C PRO A 51 -6.04 18.82 1.52
N ASN A 52 -5.87 18.49 2.80
CA ASN A 52 -5.48 17.19 3.32
C ASN A 52 -5.86 16.06 2.37
N THR A 53 -4.87 15.45 1.77
CA THR A 53 -5.04 14.46 0.70
C THR A 53 -5.48 13.10 1.24
N LYS A 54 -6.07 13.04 2.43
CA LYS A 54 -6.59 11.80 3.00
C LYS A 54 -7.98 11.52 2.45
N CYS A 55 -8.22 10.26 2.09
CA CYS A 55 -9.55 9.83 1.69
C CYS A 55 -10.46 9.66 2.90
N ASN A 56 -11.54 10.42 2.96
CA ASN A 56 -12.51 10.37 4.06
C ASN A 56 -13.24 9.01 4.23
N HIS A 57 -13.06 8.07 3.29
CA HIS A 57 -13.69 6.75 3.33
C HIS A 57 -12.74 5.65 3.80
N CYS A 58 -11.46 5.73 3.44
CA CYS A 58 -10.47 4.69 3.76
C CYS A 58 -9.25 5.16 4.55
N ASP A 59 -9.16 6.46 4.85
CA ASP A 59 -8.04 7.13 5.53
C ASP A 59 -6.69 7.04 4.81
N GLU A 60 -6.66 6.54 3.57
CA GLU A 60 -5.45 6.51 2.75
C GLU A 60 -4.99 7.91 2.37
N GLU A 61 -3.69 8.15 2.53
CA GLU A 61 -3.01 9.37 2.12
C GLU A 61 -2.77 9.35 0.60
N CYS A 62 -3.36 10.29 -0.11
CA CYS A 62 -3.06 10.56 -1.51
C CYS A 62 -1.96 11.62 -1.62
N ASN A 63 -1.29 11.70 -2.76
CA ASN A 63 -0.19 12.65 -2.95
C ASN A 63 -0.66 14.00 -3.54
N SER A 64 -1.91 14.05 -4.03
CA SER A 64 -2.49 15.24 -4.64
C SER A 64 -4.02 15.17 -4.63
N PHE A 65 -4.68 16.30 -4.89
CA PHE A 65 -6.13 16.35 -5.05
C PHE A 65 -6.62 15.53 -6.26
N ASN A 66 -5.90 15.56 -7.38
CA ASN A 66 -6.21 14.75 -8.54
C ASN A 66 -6.08 13.25 -8.22
N HIS A 67 -5.05 12.86 -7.49
CA HIS A 67 -4.89 11.50 -7.01
C HIS A 67 -6.03 11.11 -6.07
N LEU A 68 -6.47 12.00 -5.17
CA LEU A 68 -7.63 11.76 -4.30
C LEU A 68 -8.94 11.56 -5.09
N ASN A 69 -9.16 12.35 -6.16
CA ASN A 69 -10.35 12.20 -7.00
C ASN A 69 -10.32 10.90 -7.80
N GLN A 70 -9.18 10.55 -8.39
CA GLN A 70 -9.00 9.26 -9.06
C GLN A 70 -9.15 8.10 -8.08
N HIS A 71 -8.60 8.22 -6.87
CA HIS A 71 -8.78 7.25 -5.81
C HIS A 71 -10.27 7.08 -5.48
N LYS A 72 -11.02 8.16 -5.21
CA LYS A 72 -12.47 8.08 -4.96
C LYS A 72 -13.24 7.46 -6.13
N ALA A 73 -12.88 7.80 -7.36
CA ALA A 73 -13.55 7.30 -8.56
C ALA A 73 -13.27 5.82 -8.81
N PHE A 74 -12.03 5.35 -8.60
CA PHE A 74 -11.58 4.05 -9.11
C PHE A 74 -10.99 3.11 -8.05
N HIS A 75 -10.28 3.63 -7.05
CA HIS A 75 -9.50 2.79 -6.12
C HIS A 75 -10.07 2.70 -4.69
N CYS A 76 -11.01 3.56 -4.32
CA CYS A 76 -11.55 3.58 -2.98
C CYS A 76 -12.54 2.43 -2.78
N SER A 77 -12.08 1.35 -2.16
CA SER A 77 -12.90 0.17 -1.87
C SER A 77 -14.08 0.47 -0.94
N LYS A 78 -13.94 1.47 -0.05
CA LYS A 78 -14.96 1.83 0.95
C LYS A 78 -15.98 2.89 0.49
N ILE A 79 -15.85 3.41 -0.74
CA ILE A 79 -16.84 4.36 -1.25
C ILE A 79 -18.15 3.64 -1.56
N SER A 80 -19.28 4.22 -1.16
CA SER A 80 -20.60 3.70 -1.52
C SER A 80 -20.96 4.15 -2.93
N ILE A 81 -21.34 3.19 -3.78
CA ILE A 81 -21.81 3.43 -5.15
C ILE A 81 -23.26 2.99 -5.29
N GLU A 82 -23.99 3.61 -6.22
CA GLU A 82 -25.34 3.15 -6.58
C GLU A 82 -25.26 1.82 -7.34
N CYS A 83 -26.17 0.91 -7.02
CA CYS A 83 -26.31 -0.33 -7.76
C CYS A 83 -26.71 -0.06 -9.23
N GLN A 84 -26.05 -0.71 -10.19
CA GLN A 84 -26.37 -0.58 -11.61
C GLN A 84 -27.74 -1.19 -11.97
N LEU A 85 -28.29 -2.07 -11.13
CA LEU A 85 -29.63 -2.68 -11.28
C LEU A 85 -30.75 -1.82 -10.68
N LYS A 86 -30.53 -0.51 -10.52
CA LYS A 86 -31.55 0.45 -10.07
C LYS A 86 -32.83 0.42 -10.90
N ASN A 87 -32.69 0.30 -12.22
CA ASN A 87 -33.82 0.19 -13.14
C ASN A 87 -34.60 -1.14 -12.97
N PHE A 88 -34.01 -2.12 -12.30
CA PHE A 88 -34.62 -3.42 -11.97
C PHE A 88 -35.05 -3.50 -10.51
N GLY A 89 -35.13 -2.35 -9.82
CA GLY A 89 -35.67 -2.22 -8.48
C GLY A 89 -34.64 -2.18 -7.34
N CYS A 90 -33.34 -2.29 -7.61
CA CYS A 90 -32.32 -2.21 -6.56
C CYS A 90 -31.82 -0.78 -6.32
N HIS A 91 -32.35 -0.12 -5.28
CA HIS A 91 -32.00 1.26 -4.94
C HIS A 91 -30.94 1.39 -3.84
N GLN A 92 -30.23 0.30 -3.52
CA GLN A 92 -29.24 0.29 -2.44
C GLN A 92 -27.96 1.03 -2.87
N GLN A 93 -27.40 1.81 -1.95
CA GLN A 93 -26.04 2.32 -2.04
C GLN A 93 -25.12 1.40 -1.26
N ILE A 94 -24.03 0.98 -1.89
CA ILE A 94 -23.29 -0.21 -1.46
C ILE A 94 -21.82 0.11 -1.50
N PRO A 95 -21.07 -0.19 -0.43
CA PRO A 95 -19.63 -0.07 -0.47
C PRO A 95 -19.07 -0.90 -1.63
N ARG A 96 -18.13 -0.33 -2.40
CA ARG A 96 -17.56 -1.00 -3.58
C ARG A 96 -16.99 -2.39 -3.24
N PHE A 97 -16.37 -2.56 -2.07
CA PHE A 97 -15.84 -3.85 -1.64
C PHE A 97 -16.93 -4.93 -1.40
N GLU A 98 -18.17 -4.53 -1.11
CA GLU A 98 -19.31 -5.44 -0.89
C GLU A 98 -20.10 -5.70 -2.18
N LEU A 99 -19.79 -4.99 -3.27
CA LEU A 99 -20.55 -5.04 -4.52
C LEU A 99 -20.66 -6.47 -5.07
N LYS A 100 -19.59 -7.26 -4.98
CA LYS A 100 -19.57 -8.67 -5.39
C LYS A 100 -20.57 -9.52 -4.59
N ALA A 101 -20.56 -9.40 -3.26
CA ALA A 101 -21.49 -10.13 -2.40
C ALA A 101 -22.93 -9.67 -2.64
N HIS A 102 -23.12 -8.38 -2.91
CA HIS A 102 -24.43 -7.83 -3.22
C HIS A 102 -25.00 -8.35 -4.57
N TYR A 103 -24.19 -8.48 -5.63
CA TYR A 103 -24.64 -9.12 -6.88
C TYR A 103 -24.99 -10.60 -6.73
N GLN A 104 -24.47 -11.27 -5.70
CA GLN A 104 -24.86 -12.63 -5.34
C GLN A 104 -26.13 -12.69 -4.48
N SER A 105 -26.69 -11.55 -4.08
CA SER A 105 -27.94 -11.52 -3.33
C SER A 105 -29.08 -12.14 -4.12
N LYS A 106 -30.02 -12.76 -3.40
CA LYS A 106 -31.19 -13.40 -4.00
C LYS A 106 -32.00 -12.42 -4.86
N GLN A 107 -32.15 -11.18 -4.41
CA GLN A 107 -32.85 -10.13 -5.16
C GLN A 107 -32.25 -9.94 -6.57
N HIS A 108 -30.93 -9.86 -6.67
CA HIS A 108 -30.25 -9.68 -7.95
C HIS A 108 -30.25 -10.92 -8.82
N GLN A 109 -30.11 -12.10 -8.23
CA GLN A 109 -30.25 -13.36 -8.97
C GLN A 109 -31.66 -13.49 -9.55
N ASP A 110 -32.69 -13.15 -8.77
CA ASP A 110 -34.08 -13.18 -9.23
C ASP A 110 -34.32 -12.16 -10.35
N SER A 111 -33.83 -10.91 -10.21
CA SER A 111 -33.91 -9.88 -11.27
C SER A 111 -33.19 -10.30 -12.55
N MET A 112 -31.97 -10.86 -12.45
CA MET A 112 -31.23 -11.34 -13.62
C MET A 112 -31.92 -12.54 -14.28
N LEU A 113 -32.46 -13.47 -13.49
CA LEU A 113 -33.22 -14.61 -14.02
C LEU A 113 -34.50 -14.15 -14.74
N GLU A 114 -35.18 -13.14 -14.24
CA GLU A 114 -36.38 -12.61 -14.89
C GLU A 114 -36.05 -11.97 -16.24
N VAL A 115 -34.95 -11.20 -16.32
CA VAL A 115 -34.42 -10.67 -17.58
C VAL A 115 -34.08 -11.80 -18.56
N ILE A 116 -33.41 -12.86 -18.09
CA ILE A 116 -33.08 -14.03 -18.92
C ILE A 116 -34.35 -14.74 -19.42
N LYS A 117 -35.38 -14.88 -18.59
CA LYS A 117 -36.67 -15.47 -19.01
C LYS A 117 -37.36 -14.62 -20.07
N GLN A 118 -37.39 -13.31 -19.91
CA GLN A 118 -37.96 -12.38 -20.89
C GLN A 118 -37.23 -12.49 -22.23
N LEU A 119 -35.89 -12.48 -22.21
CA LEU A 119 -35.06 -12.70 -23.40
C LEU A 119 -35.33 -14.05 -24.07
N LYS A 120 -35.50 -15.13 -23.29
CA LYS A 120 -35.79 -16.46 -23.81
C LYS A 120 -37.17 -16.53 -24.49
N LEU A 121 -38.17 -15.86 -23.92
CA LEU A 121 -39.51 -15.75 -24.51
C LEU A 121 -39.45 -15.00 -25.84
N GLN A 122 -38.79 -13.83 -25.87
CA GLN A 122 -38.61 -13.05 -27.09
C GLN A 122 -37.87 -13.82 -28.20
N LEU A 123 -36.82 -14.58 -27.85
CA LEU A 123 -36.12 -15.44 -28.80
C LEU A 123 -37.00 -16.56 -29.36
N SER A 124 -37.88 -17.13 -28.53
CA SER A 124 -38.79 -18.20 -28.94
C SER A 124 -39.88 -17.67 -29.88
N ASP A 125 -40.42 -16.48 -29.60
CA ASP A 125 -41.43 -15.82 -30.44
C ASP A 125 -40.85 -15.35 -31.79
N ALA A 126 -39.60 -14.86 -31.80
CA ALA A 126 -38.88 -14.51 -33.02
C ALA A 126 -38.56 -15.76 -33.90
N GLN A 127 -38.30 -16.92 -33.30
CA GLN A 127 -38.11 -18.16 -34.05
C GLN A 127 -39.43 -18.70 -34.62
N ALA A 128 -40.53 -18.63 -33.87
CA ALA A 128 -41.85 -19.09 -34.32
C ALA A 128 -42.41 -18.27 -35.51
N THR A 129 -42.03 -17.01 -35.63
CA THR A 129 -42.41 -16.13 -36.75
C THR A 129 -41.51 -16.28 -37.98
N SER A 130 -40.38 -17.00 -37.88
CA SER A 130 -39.42 -17.21 -38.98
C SER A 130 -39.64 -18.50 -39.79
N THR A 131 -40.59 -19.36 -39.39
CA THR A 131 -41.00 -20.50 -40.22
C THR A 131 -41.76 -20.01 -41.45
N PRO A 132 -41.37 -20.39 -42.68
CA PRO A 132 -42.11 -20.05 -43.89
C PRO A 132 -43.41 -20.85 -43.89
N MET A 133 -44.46 -20.31 -43.29
CA MET A 133 -45.81 -20.77 -43.61
C MET A 133 -46.12 -20.29 -45.02
N ASP A 134 -46.34 -21.24 -45.93
CA ASP A 134 -47.05 -21.04 -47.18
C ASP A 134 -48.33 -20.23 -46.87
N THR A 135 -48.32 -18.97 -47.28
CA THR A 135 -49.45 -18.06 -47.08
C THR A 135 -50.50 -18.38 -48.13
N ASP A 136 -51.52 -19.15 -47.74
CA ASP A 136 -52.79 -19.17 -48.43
C ASP A 136 -53.51 -17.83 -48.15
N VAL A 137 -53.48 -16.95 -49.15
CA VAL A 137 -54.07 -15.62 -49.13
C VAL A 137 -55.57 -15.74 -49.33
N SER A 138 -56.31 -16.07 -48.27
CA SER A 138 -57.77 -15.88 -48.22
C SER A 138 -58.32 -15.97 -46.80
N ARG A 139 -58.24 -14.88 -46.02
CA ARG A 139 -59.36 -14.30 -45.24
C ARG A 139 -58.93 -13.24 -44.23
N THR A 140 -59.44 -12.04 -44.48
CA THR A 140 -60.18 -11.19 -43.53
C THR A 140 -59.43 -10.53 -42.35
N THR A 141 -59.02 -9.29 -42.59
CA THR A 141 -59.41 -8.07 -41.85
C THR A 141 -59.65 -8.16 -40.32
N THR A 142 -58.63 -7.77 -39.56
CA THR A 142 -58.73 -7.04 -38.27
C THR A 142 -57.41 -6.25 -38.12
N MET A 143 -57.37 -4.98 -38.53
CA MET A 143 -57.43 -3.81 -37.64
C MET A 143 -56.31 -3.78 -36.58
N THR A 144 -55.16 -3.21 -37.00
CA THR A 144 -54.43 -2.12 -36.31
C THR A 144 -54.14 -2.25 -34.81
N ASP A 145 -52.99 -2.86 -34.46
CA ASP A 145 -52.13 -2.40 -33.34
C ASP A 145 -50.70 -3.01 -33.31
N ASP A 146 -50.36 -3.86 -34.29
CA ASP A 146 -49.09 -4.62 -34.31
C ASP A 146 -47.81 -3.76 -34.38
N GLY A 147 -47.90 -2.52 -34.85
CA GLY A 147 -46.75 -1.61 -34.93
C GLY A 147 -46.19 -1.23 -33.55
N ASN A 148 -47.05 -1.09 -32.54
CA ASN A 148 -46.63 -0.78 -31.17
C ASN A 148 -46.03 -2.01 -30.46
N PHE A 149 -46.50 -3.22 -30.79
CA PHE A 149 -45.99 -4.44 -30.19
C PHE A 149 -44.54 -4.74 -30.61
N VAL A 150 -44.25 -4.61 -31.91
CA VAL A 150 -42.88 -4.81 -32.43
C VAL A 150 -41.94 -3.71 -31.92
N ALA A 151 -42.40 -2.46 -31.83
CA ALA A 151 -41.61 -1.36 -31.28
C ALA A 151 -41.26 -1.58 -29.79
N ASN A 152 -42.22 -2.01 -28.97
CA ASN A 152 -42.00 -2.31 -27.55
C ASN A 152 -41.03 -3.50 -27.35
N GLN A 153 -41.11 -4.55 -28.18
CA GLN A 153 -40.14 -5.65 -28.11
C GLN A 153 -38.74 -5.20 -28.51
N LEU A 154 -38.61 -4.36 -29.55
CA LEU A 154 -37.32 -3.83 -29.98
C LEU A 154 -36.68 -2.97 -28.88
N GLU A 155 -37.47 -2.18 -28.17
CA GLU A 155 -37.01 -1.34 -27.05
C GLU A 155 -36.53 -2.19 -25.87
N GLN A 156 -37.26 -3.24 -25.50
CA GLN A 156 -36.82 -4.19 -24.46
C GLN A 156 -35.54 -4.95 -24.85
N LEU A 157 -35.40 -5.31 -26.13
CA LEU A 157 -34.22 -6.01 -26.64
C LEU A 157 -33.01 -5.06 -26.69
N GLN A 158 -33.24 -3.78 -26.99
CA GLN A 158 -32.23 -2.72 -26.88
C GLN A 158 -31.78 -2.52 -25.43
N GLU A 159 -32.71 -2.50 -24.46
CA GLU A 159 -32.39 -2.31 -23.04
C GLU A 159 -31.58 -3.48 -22.48
N THR A 160 -31.93 -4.71 -22.85
CA THR A 160 -31.17 -5.90 -22.47
C THR A 160 -29.80 -5.99 -23.13
N LEU A 161 -29.68 -5.58 -24.41
CA LEU A 161 -28.38 -5.42 -25.07
C LEU A 161 -27.51 -4.37 -24.36
N ASN A 162 -28.09 -3.23 -23.98
CA ASN A 162 -27.38 -2.20 -23.22
C ASN A 162 -26.92 -2.72 -21.85
N MET A 163 -27.75 -3.51 -21.16
CA MET A 163 -27.36 -4.15 -19.89
C MET A 163 -26.19 -5.12 -20.10
N LEU A 164 -26.26 -5.98 -21.12
CA LEU A 164 -25.18 -6.94 -21.42
C LEU A 164 -23.90 -6.21 -21.82
N ALA A 165 -24.00 -5.15 -22.62
CA ALA A 165 -22.87 -4.31 -22.99
C ALA A 165 -22.24 -3.67 -21.75
N ASN A 166 -23.04 -3.05 -20.87
CA ASN A 166 -22.58 -2.44 -19.63
C ASN A 166 -21.99 -3.45 -18.64
N GLY A 167 -22.58 -4.65 -18.56
CA GLY A 167 -22.05 -5.75 -17.76
C GLY A 167 -20.69 -6.23 -18.29
N THR A 168 -20.56 -6.32 -19.62
CA THR A 168 -19.30 -6.70 -20.29
C THR A 168 -18.22 -5.64 -20.08
N THR A 169 -18.55 -4.34 -20.19
CA THR A 169 -17.60 -3.26 -19.93
C THR A 169 -17.16 -3.26 -18.47
N THR A 170 -18.10 -3.43 -17.53
CA THR A 170 -17.79 -3.51 -16.09
C THR A 170 -16.85 -4.69 -15.80
N LEU A 171 -17.11 -5.87 -16.37
CA LEU A 171 -16.22 -7.04 -16.22
C LEU A 171 -14.83 -6.79 -16.83
N ASN A 172 -14.76 -6.09 -17.96
CA ASN A 172 -13.48 -5.75 -18.59
C ASN A 172 -12.69 -4.74 -17.74
N GLU A 173 -13.35 -3.75 -17.15
CA GLU A 173 -12.75 -2.80 -16.20
C GLU A 173 -12.21 -3.54 -14.96
N GLU A 174 -12.96 -4.51 -14.42
CA GLU A 174 -12.51 -5.36 -13.30
C GLU A 174 -11.29 -6.21 -13.66
N ILE A 175 -11.23 -6.77 -14.89
CA ILE A 175 -10.04 -7.50 -15.36
C ILE A 175 -8.82 -6.58 -15.39
N GLN A 176 -8.95 -5.38 -15.94
CA GLN A 176 -7.85 -4.41 -15.99
C GLN A 176 -7.42 -3.94 -14.59
N HIS A 177 -8.38 -3.77 -13.69
CA HIS A 177 -8.11 -3.45 -12.29
C HIS A 177 -7.31 -4.58 -11.61
N LEU A 178 -7.75 -5.83 -11.77
CA LEU A 178 -7.06 -7.00 -11.23
C LEU A 178 -5.65 -7.16 -11.80
N ASP A 179 -5.44 -6.92 -13.09
CA ASP A 179 -4.11 -6.94 -13.71
C ASP A 179 -3.19 -5.86 -13.11
N THR A 180 -3.73 -4.69 -12.82
CA THR A 180 -2.99 -3.59 -12.19
C THR A 180 -2.62 -3.93 -10.75
N GLU A 181 -3.57 -4.45 -9.96
CA GLU A 181 -3.32 -4.92 -8.59
C GLU A 181 -2.30 -6.05 -8.57
N PHE A 182 -2.38 -6.99 -9.52
CA PHE A 182 -1.43 -8.09 -9.66
C PHE A 182 -0.01 -7.57 -9.88
N LEU A 183 0.15 -6.62 -10.81
CA LEU A 183 1.46 -6.00 -11.09
C LEU A 183 2.00 -5.24 -9.87
N GLU A 184 1.14 -4.51 -9.14
CA GLU A 184 1.52 -3.82 -7.92
C GLU A 184 1.99 -4.80 -6.83
N HIS A 185 1.24 -5.88 -6.61
CA HIS A 185 1.60 -6.93 -5.67
C HIS A 185 2.90 -7.64 -6.06
N GLN A 186 3.12 -7.87 -7.36
CA GLN A 186 4.37 -8.44 -7.87
C GLN A 186 5.57 -7.53 -7.56
N ASN A 187 5.44 -6.22 -7.78
CA ASN A 187 6.49 -5.25 -7.47
C ASN A 187 6.78 -5.18 -5.96
N LYS A 188 5.73 -5.19 -5.12
CA LYS A 188 5.88 -5.25 -3.65
C LYS A 188 6.61 -6.52 -3.22
N LEU A 189 6.27 -7.66 -3.81
CA LEU A 189 6.92 -8.94 -3.51
C LEU A 189 8.39 -8.93 -3.91
N GLN A 190 8.73 -8.37 -5.07
CA GLN A 190 10.12 -8.19 -5.49
C GLN A 190 10.90 -7.31 -4.50
N GLY A 191 10.34 -6.17 -4.08
CA GLY A 191 10.97 -5.31 -3.08
C GLY A 191 11.18 -5.99 -1.72
N LEU A 192 10.25 -6.85 -1.30
CA LEU A 192 10.41 -7.65 -0.09
C LEU A 192 11.52 -8.70 -0.22
N VAL A 193 11.66 -9.33 -1.40
CA VAL A 193 12.75 -10.27 -1.67
C VAL A 193 14.11 -9.56 -1.62
N GLU A 194 14.23 -8.37 -2.23
CA GLU A 194 15.44 -7.56 -2.19
C GLU A 194 15.79 -7.15 -0.75
N ASN A 195 14.81 -6.65 0.00
CA ASN A 195 15.00 -6.31 1.42
C ASN A 195 15.41 -7.53 2.26
N SER A 196 14.81 -8.69 2.03
CA SER A 196 15.19 -9.93 2.70
C SER A 196 16.63 -10.34 2.38
N SER A 197 17.09 -10.14 1.14
CA SER A 197 18.49 -10.39 0.75
C SER A 197 19.44 -9.45 1.47
N ASN A 198 19.09 -8.17 1.60
CA ASN A 198 19.91 -7.17 2.29
C ASN A 198 20.02 -7.48 3.79
N VAL A 199 18.91 -7.86 4.44
CA VAL A 199 18.92 -8.27 5.85
C VAL A 199 19.78 -9.53 6.04
N LYS A 200 19.69 -10.50 5.13
CA LYS A 200 20.53 -11.70 5.18
C LYS A 200 22.02 -11.35 5.13
N LEU A 201 22.42 -10.46 4.22
CA LEU A 201 23.82 -9.99 4.13
C LEU A 201 24.27 -9.28 5.42
N ALA A 202 23.44 -8.42 5.98
CA ALA A 202 23.75 -7.74 7.24
C ALA A 202 23.95 -8.72 8.41
N VAL A 203 23.14 -9.78 8.48
CA VAL A 203 23.30 -10.84 9.49
C VAL A 203 24.60 -11.63 9.27
N GLU A 204 24.96 -11.93 8.03
CA GLU A 204 26.24 -12.60 7.71
C GLU A 204 27.44 -11.73 8.10
N GLU A 205 27.38 -10.42 7.90
CA GLU A 205 28.41 -9.47 8.33
C GLU A 205 28.52 -9.37 9.86
N GLU A 206 27.38 -9.31 10.56
CA GLU A 206 27.35 -9.30 12.03
C GLU A 206 27.93 -10.59 12.61
N GLN A 207 27.62 -11.74 12.02
CA GLN A 207 28.19 -13.02 12.45
C GLN A 207 29.72 -13.05 12.31
N LEU A 208 30.26 -12.52 11.21
CA LEU A 208 31.72 -12.43 11.02
C LEU A 208 32.39 -11.51 12.05
N LEU A 209 31.72 -10.41 12.42
CA LEU A 209 32.19 -9.51 13.46
C LEU A 209 32.22 -10.20 14.83
N ASP A 210 31.17 -10.93 15.17
CA ASP A 210 31.09 -11.69 16.43
C ASP A 210 32.19 -12.76 16.51
N GLU A 211 32.45 -13.48 15.42
CA GLU A 211 33.54 -14.45 15.34
C GLU A 211 34.92 -13.78 15.58
N ALA A 212 35.14 -12.59 15.01
CA ALA A 212 36.38 -11.82 15.23
C ALA A 212 36.50 -11.32 16.69
N ILE A 213 35.40 -10.87 17.30
CA ILE A 213 35.37 -10.46 18.71
C ILE A 213 35.71 -11.66 19.62
N MET A 214 35.13 -12.83 19.35
CA MET A 214 35.40 -14.05 20.10
C MET A 214 36.87 -14.45 20.05
N GLN A 215 37.51 -14.38 18.88
CA GLN A 215 38.96 -14.63 18.75
C GLN A 215 39.79 -13.64 19.56
N ASN A 216 39.45 -12.35 19.53
CA ASN A 216 40.15 -11.34 20.31
C ASN A 216 40.01 -11.56 21.82
N LEU A 217 38.81 -11.95 22.28
CA LEU A 217 38.56 -12.31 23.68
C LEU A 217 39.40 -13.53 24.11
N GLU A 218 39.53 -14.53 23.24
CA GLU A 218 40.36 -15.70 23.51
C GLU A 218 41.84 -15.32 23.66
N ILE A 219 42.38 -14.49 22.75
CA ILE A 219 43.76 -13.98 22.84
C ILE A 219 43.98 -13.18 24.13
N LEU A 220 43.04 -12.30 24.49
CA LEU A 220 43.11 -11.53 25.73
C LEU A 220 43.12 -12.43 26.95
N ASN A 221 42.28 -13.48 26.96
CA ASN A 221 42.23 -14.44 28.06
C ASN A 221 43.54 -15.21 28.20
N GLN A 222 44.12 -15.67 27.08
CA GLN A 222 45.45 -16.31 27.07
C GLN A 222 46.54 -15.38 27.63
N ASN A 223 46.53 -14.10 27.25
CA ASN A 223 47.46 -13.10 27.75
C ASN A 223 47.31 -12.87 29.27
N LEU A 224 46.06 -12.81 29.77
CA LEU A 224 45.79 -12.68 31.21
C LEU A 224 46.29 -13.89 32.00
N LEU A 225 46.08 -15.11 31.49
CA LEU A 225 46.61 -16.33 32.09
C LEU A 225 48.15 -16.30 32.15
N SER A 226 48.81 -15.93 31.04
CA SER A 226 50.27 -15.80 31.01
C SER A 226 50.80 -14.73 31.98
N LEU A 227 50.09 -13.61 32.12
CA LEU A 227 50.46 -12.56 33.09
C LEU A 227 50.28 -13.04 34.52
N ARG A 228 49.21 -13.78 34.81
CA ARG A 228 48.98 -14.36 36.14
C ARG A 228 50.12 -15.32 36.51
N GLU A 229 50.47 -16.23 35.61
CA GLU A 229 51.59 -17.16 35.81
C GLU A 229 52.91 -16.41 36.11
N LYS A 230 53.24 -15.37 35.33
CA LYS A 230 54.42 -14.53 35.59
C LYS A 230 54.39 -13.80 36.94
N ILE A 231 53.21 -13.40 37.40
CA ILE A 231 53.05 -12.77 38.73
C ILE A 231 53.29 -13.81 39.82
N ASP A 232 52.69 -14.99 39.70
CA ASP A 232 52.83 -16.08 40.66
C ASP A 232 54.30 -16.55 40.77
N ASP A 233 54.99 -16.68 39.63
CA ASP A 233 56.42 -16.97 39.57
C ASP A 233 57.27 -15.92 40.31
N LYS A 234 56.96 -14.63 40.10
CA LYS A 234 57.68 -13.54 40.78
C LYS A 234 57.39 -13.49 42.27
N GLN A 235 56.16 -13.75 42.70
CA GLN A 235 55.82 -13.83 44.13
C GLN A 235 56.56 -14.97 44.83
N CYS A 236 56.80 -16.10 44.15
CA CYS A 236 57.62 -17.20 44.66
C CYS A 236 59.12 -16.86 44.78
N THR A 237 59.57 -15.75 44.19
CA THR A 237 60.96 -15.26 44.28
C THR A 237 61.16 -14.16 45.31
N SER A 238 60.22 -13.96 46.25
CA SER A 238 60.37 -12.96 47.31
C SER A 238 61.68 -13.17 48.08
N TYR A 239 62.61 -12.28 47.80
CA TYR A 239 63.94 -12.19 48.35
C TYR A 239 63.84 -11.80 49.83
N ASP A 240 63.97 -12.78 50.73
CA ASP A 240 64.02 -12.59 52.19
C ASP A 240 65.40 -12.09 52.68
N GLY A 241 66.25 -11.61 51.77
CA GLY A 241 67.64 -11.26 52.07
C GLY A 241 68.57 -12.46 52.26
N SER A 242 68.06 -13.70 52.13
CA SER A 242 68.86 -14.91 52.20
C SER A 242 68.91 -15.57 50.82
N PHE A 243 70.09 -15.61 50.20
CA PHE A 243 70.33 -16.42 49.01
C PHE A 243 70.27 -17.91 49.38
N THR A 244 69.08 -18.49 49.52
CA THR A 244 68.93 -19.95 49.52
C THR A 244 69.05 -20.45 48.09
N TRP A 245 70.29 -20.75 47.67
CA TRP A 245 70.53 -21.66 46.56
C TRP A 245 69.95 -23.03 46.94
N LYS A 246 68.72 -23.33 46.51
CA LYS A 246 68.18 -24.69 46.59
C LYS A 246 68.93 -25.56 45.58
N ILE A 247 70.08 -26.09 45.98
CA ILE A 247 70.76 -27.17 45.26
C ILE A 247 69.91 -28.44 45.43
N LYS A 248 68.89 -28.61 44.59
CA LYS A 248 68.25 -29.93 44.43
C LYS A 248 69.32 -30.88 43.89
N GLY A 249 69.56 -31.99 44.58
CA GLY A 249 70.50 -33.05 44.16
C GLY A 249 71.88 -33.05 44.82
N PHE A 250 72.17 -32.16 45.78
CA PHE A 250 73.48 -32.22 46.47
C PHE A 250 73.63 -33.49 47.34
N ARG A 251 72.53 -33.95 47.97
CA ARG A 251 72.54 -35.16 48.81
C ARG A 251 72.75 -36.43 47.99
N GLU A 252 72.34 -36.47 46.72
CA GLU A 252 72.63 -37.60 45.81
C GLU A 252 74.08 -37.60 45.32
N LYS A 253 74.74 -36.44 45.24
CA LYS A 253 76.13 -36.35 44.76
C LYS A 253 77.22 -36.43 45.82
N MET A 254 76.91 -36.19 47.10
CA MET A 254 77.88 -36.22 48.20
C MET A 254 77.68 -37.43 49.14
N GLY A 255 76.80 -38.36 48.79
CA GLY A 255 76.60 -39.62 49.50
C GLY A 255 77.48 -40.74 48.96
N THR A 256 78.78 -40.64 49.18
CA THR A 256 79.75 -41.76 49.20
C THR A 256 80.81 -41.45 50.24
#